data_AF-A0A3N5K5J6-F1
#
_entry.id   AF-A0A3N5K5J6-F1
#
_cell.length_a   1.000
_cell.length_b   1.000
_cell.length_c   1.000
_cell.angle_alpha   90.00
_cell.angle_beta   90.00
_cell.angle_gamma   90.00
#
_symmetry.space_group_name_H-M   'P 1'
#
loop_
_entity.id
_entity.type
_entity.pdbx_description
1 polymer ?
#
loop_
_entity_poly.entity_id
_entity_poly.type
_entity_poly.pdbx_seq_one_letter_code
_entity_poly.pdbx_strand_id
1 'polypeptide(L)'
;DLTLAERQLRVKEASVALHDTSSNAKIASLTRVRDQAQADVDLNKKRLAQMEVKSPINGVIVFLMNYSQGYMNAQPFKVGDQAWPGGTLAEIPDLGTLEMEAKVEEIDRSRIAAGNEVRVRVDSLPELAFATKLSGISPLTQITYEWPISSNFRAYARIDKPDPRLRPGMNGGMDVVVNRLKDVLSIPARALFAVHGRPIVYLAEAQRYRPVEVQVLARNPDEIAIAGIPAGSMVALTEPEAKGQKP
;
A
#
# COMPACT_ATOMS: atom_id res chain seq x y z
N ASP A 1 -37.10 91.09 2.47
CA ASP A 1 -37.46 89.66 2.64
C ASP A 1 -36.26 88.72 2.73
N LEU A 2 -35.45 88.83 3.79
CA LEU A 2 -34.36 87.86 4.06
C LEU A 2 -34.91 86.47 4.43
N THR A 3 -35.99 86.45 5.21
CA THR A 3 -36.63 85.23 5.71
C THR A 3 -37.18 84.33 4.61
N LEU A 4 -37.60 84.92 3.49
CA LEU A 4 -38.14 84.19 2.33
C LEU A 4 -37.00 83.54 1.53
N ALA A 5 -35.89 84.24 1.36
CA ALA A 5 -34.67 83.72 0.75
C ALA A 5 -34.04 82.58 1.57
N GLU A 6 -34.00 82.69 2.91
CA GLU A 6 -33.52 81.64 3.80
C GLU A 6 -34.37 80.37 3.74
N ARG A 7 -35.69 80.50 3.64
CA ARG A 7 -36.59 79.34 3.44
C ARG A 7 -36.35 78.70 2.07
N GLN A 8 -36.14 79.48 1.03
CA GLN A 8 -35.85 78.99 -0.32
C GLN A 8 -34.51 78.25 -0.38
N LEU A 9 -33.48 78.76 0.31
CA LEU A 9 -32.18 78.09 0.43
C LEU A 9 -32.32 76.74 1.15
N ARG A 10 -33.01 76.71 2.31
CA ARG A 10 -33.26 75.47 3.05
C ARG A 10 -34.00 74.41 2.23
N VAL A 11 -35.01 74.81 1.46
CA VAL A 11 -35.74 73.88 0.58
C VAL A 11 -34.83 73.35 -0.54
N LYS A 12 -33.97 74.19 -1.13
CA LYS A 12 -32.98 73.75 -2.12
C LYS A 12 -31.96 72.79 -1.53
N GLU A 13 -31.39 73.11 -0.37
CA GLU A 13 -30.43 72.25 0.33
C GLU A 13 -31.04 70.90 0.71
N ALA A 14 -32.26 70.89 1.25
CA ALA A 14 -33.00 69.66 1.54
C ALA A 14 -33.29 68.86 0.26
N SER A 15 -33.61 69.52 -0.84
CA SER A 15 -33.83 68.87 -2.14
C SER A 15 -32.56 68.22 -2.69
N VAL A 16 -31.41 68.87 -2.54
CA VAL A 16 -30.08 68.32 -2.91
C VAL A 16 -29.74 67.13 -2.03
N ALA A 17 -29.86 67.26 -0.70
CA ALA A 17 -29.57 66.17 0.23
C ALA A 17 -30.47 64.93 -0.01
N LEU A 18 -31.75 65.15 -0.33
CA LEU A 18 -32.68 64.08 -0.73
C LEU A 18 -32.24 63.42 -2.05
N HIS A 19 -31.83 64.21 -3.05
CA HIS A 19 -31.31 63.68 -4.31
C HIS A 19 -30.02 62.89 -4.14
N ASP A 20 -29.10 63.35 -3.30
CA ASP A 20 -27.84 62.65 -3.01
C ASP A 20 -28.12 61.32 -2.31
N THR A 21 -29.00 61.32 -1.31
CA THR A 21 -29.41 60.10 -0.60
C THR A 21 -30.07 59.10 -1.55
N SER A 22 -30.96 59.57 -2.43
CA SER A 22 -31.64 58.74 -3.44
C SER A 22 -30.66 58.17 -4.47
N SER A 23 -29.71 58.99 -4.94
CA SER A 23 -28.68 58.59 -5.89
C SER A 23 -27.73 57.54 -5.28
N ASN A 24 -27.30 57.74 -4.03
CA ASN A 24 -26.47 56.78 -3.31
C ASN A 24 -27.20 55.45 -3.08
N ALA A 25 -28.49 55.50 -2.72
CA ALA A 25 -29.32 54.30 -2.60
C ALA A 25 -29.46 53.58 -3.96
N LYS A 26 -29.61 54.33 -5.06
CA LYS A 26 -29.68 53.77 -6.40
C LYS A 26 -28.35 53.14 -6.83
N ILE A 27 -27.21 53.77 -6.55
CA ILE A 27 -25.87 53.22 -6.81
C ILE A 27 -25.69 51.93 -6.01
N ALA A 28 -26.01 51.92 -4.72
CA ALA A 28 -25.90 50.73 -3.88
C ALA A 28 -26.80 49.59 -4.38
N SER A 29 -28.02 49.90 -4.82
CA SER A 29 -28.93 48.92 -5.44
C SER A 29 -28.36 48.35 -6.74
N LEU A 30 -27.88 49.20 -7.66
CA LEU A 30 -27.26 48.77 -8.92
C LEU A 30 -25.99 47.97 -8.69
N THR A 31 -25.20 48.33 -7.68
CA THR A 31 -23.99 47.60 -7.28
C THR A 31 -24.35 46.18 -6.82
N ARG A 32 -25.39 46.01 -5.99
CA ARG A 32 -25.86 44.67 -5.59
C ARG A 32 -26.33 43.83 -6.77
N VAL A 33 -27.06 44.43 -7.72
CA VAL A 33 -27.53 43.72 -8.92
C VAL A 33 -26.34 43.27 -9.78
N ARG A 34 -25.34 44.15 -9.97
CA ARG A 34 -24.09 43.81 -10.66
C ARG A 34 -23.37 42.67 -9.95
N ASP A 35 -23.23 42.74 -8.63
CA ASP A 35 -22.50 41.73 -7.85
C ASP A 35 -23.19 40.37 -7.89
N GLN A 36 -24.53 40.35 -7.83
CA GLN A 36 -25.32 39.13 -8.02
C GLN A 36 -25.09 38.53 -9.41
N ALA A 37 -25.20 39.35 -10.47
CA ALA A 37 -24.97 38.90 -11.83
C ALA A 37 -23.53 38.39 -12.03
N GLN A 38 -22.54 39.04 -11.41
CA GLN A 38 -21.15 38.61 -11.45
C GLN A 38 -20.95 37.27 -10.74
N ALA A 39 -21.57 37.06 -9.57
CA ALA A 39 -21.52 35.80 -8.86
C ALA A 39 -22.12 34.65 -9.69
N ASP A 40 -23.23 34.90 -10.40
CA ASP A 40 -23.86 33.92 -11.29
C ASP A 40 -22.96 33.57 -12.49
N VAL A 41 -22.30 34.58 -13.08
CA VAL A 41 -21.29 34.37 -14.13
C VAL A 41 -20.13 33.52 -13.63
N ASP A 42 -19.60 33.83 -12.45
CA ASP A 42 -18.46 33.12 -11.88
C ASP A 42 -18.82 31.68 -11.51
N LEU A 43 -20.04 31.44 -11.01
CA LEU A 43 -20.55 30.10 -10.77
C LEU A 43 -20.69 29.30 -12.06
N ASN A 44 -21.23 29.90 -13.12
CA ASN A 44 -21.39 29.24 -14.41
C ASN A 44 -20.05 28.96 -15.09
N LYS A 45 -19.06 29.86 -14.95
CA LYS A 45 -17.68 29.62 -15.41
C LYS A 45 -17.06 28.41 -14.70
N LYS A 46 -17.24 28.29 -13.38
CA LYS A 46 -16.76 27.13 -12.61
C LYS A 46 -17.42 25.83 -13.08
N ARG A 47 -18.75 25.84 -13.30
CA ARG A 47 -19.47 24.67 -13.83
C ARG A 47 -19.00 24.27 -15.21
N LEU A 48 -18.75 25.23 -16.10
CA LEU A 48 -18.23 24.95 -17.43
C LEU A 48 -16.83 24.34 -17.37
N ALA A 49 -15.96 24.87 -16.51
CA ALA A 49 -14.63 24.30 -16.30
C ALA A 49 -14.68 22.86 -15.75
N GLN A 50 -15.69 22.52 -14.94
CA GLN A 50 -15.91 21.17 -14.44
C GLN A 50 -16.46 20.18 -15.49
N MET A 51 -16.92 20.67 -16.65
CA MET A 51 -17.30 19.79 -17.77
C MET A 51 -16.08 19.20 -18.49
N GLU A 52 -14.89 19.76 -18.28
CA GLU A 52 -13.62 19.23 -18.78
C GLU A 52 -12.79 18.65 -17.63
N VAL A 53 -12.81 17.33 -17.47
CA VAL A 53 -12.04 16.63 -16.44
C VAL A 53 -10.66 16.30 -17.02
N LYS A 54 -9.61 16.94 -16.51
CA LYS A 54 -8.22 16.69 -16.89
C LYS A 54 -7.57 15.69 -15.97
N SER A 55 -6.71 14.84 -16.54
CA SER A 55 -5.88 13.94 -15.74
C SER A 55 -4.87 14.75 -14.92
N PRO A 56 -4.70 14.46 -13.61
CA PRO A 56 -3.67 15.09 -12.80
C PRO A 56 -2.27 14.52 -13.07
N ILE A 57 -2.17 13.32 -13.66
CA ILE A 57 -0.91 12.61 -13.93
C ILE A 57 -0.89 12.03 -15.35
N ASN A 58 0.31 11.75 -15.87
CA ASN A 58 0.45 10.99 -17.10
C ASN A 58 0.33 9.50 -16.79
N GLY A 59 -0.34 8.73 -17.65
CA GLY A 59 -0.48 7.29 -17.42
C GLY A 59 -1.50 6.62 -18.33
N VAL A 60 -1.81 5.37 -17.99
CA VAL A 60 -2.87 4.60 -18.62
C VAL A 60 -4.18 4.89 -17.90
N ILE A 61 -5.26 5.15 -18.63
CA ILE A 61 -6.59 5.33 -18.06
C ILE A 61 -7.37 4.03 -18.12
N VAL A 62 -7.99 3.65 -17.01
CA VAL A 62 -8.89 2.49 -16.92
C VAL A 62 -10.27 3.00 -16.56
N PHE A 63 -11.21 2.92 -17.50
CA PHE A 63 -12.60 3.30 -17.25
C PHE A 63 -13.27 2.29 -16.32
N LEU A 64 -13.90 2.80 -15.27
CA LEU A 64 -14.65 1.98 -14.32
C LEU A 64 -16.00 1.56 -14.91
N MET A 65 -16.58 0.53 -14.30
CA MET A 65 -17.89 0.04 -14.70
C MET A 65 -18.99 1.03 -14.31
N ASN A 66 -19.85 1.35 -15.28
CA ASN A 66 -21.05 2.12 -15.13
C ASN A 66 -22.21 1.21 -14.71
N TYR A 67 -22.67 1.38 -13.48
CA TYR A 67 -23.74 0.59 -12.88
C TYR A 67 -25.14 1.21 -13.06
N SER A 68 -25.28 2.29 -13.84
CA SER A 68 -26.57 2.97 -14.06
C SER A 68 -27.67 2.07 -14.64
N GLN A 69 -27.30 1.00 -15.35
CA GLN A 69 -28.23 0.01 -15.92
C GLN A 69 -28.37 -1.27 -15.07
N GLY A 70 -27.90 -1.23 -13.82
CA GLY A 70 -27.90 -2.37 -12.89
C GLY A 70 -26.63 -3.22 -12.94
N TYR A 71 -26.42 -4.00 -11.88
CA TYR A 71 -25.17 -4.75 -11.64
C TYR A 71 -24.83 -5.79 -12.72
N MET A 72 -25.85 -6.46 -13.26
CA MET A 72 -25.66 -7.52 -14.27
C MET A 72 -25.27 -6.99 -15.65
N ASN A 73 -25.59 -5.73 -15.95
CA ASN A 73 -25.34 -5.11 -17.25
C ASN A 73 -24.25 -4.02 -17.19
N ALA A 74 -23.45 -4.03 -16.12
CA ALA A 74 -22.43 -3.01 -15.92
C ALA A 74 -21.40 -3.10 -17.04
N GLN A 75 -21.14 -1.97 -17.70
CA GLN A 75 -20.15 -1.82 -18.78
C GLN A 75 -19.25 -0.62 -18.46
N PRO A 76 -17.99 -0.58 -18.91
CA PRO A 76 -17.16 0.61 -18.75
C PRO A 76 -17.86 1.86 -19.30
N PHE A 77 -17.66 3.01 -18.64
CA PHE A 77 -18.22 4.28 -19.09
C PHE A 77 -17.89 4.57 -20.56
N LYS A 78 -18.90 4.98 -21.33
CA LYS A 78 -18.77 5.34 -22.75
C LYS A 78 -19.48 6.64 -23.10
N VAL A 79 -19.20 7.16 -24.28
CA VAL A 79 -19.86 8.34 -24.81
C VAL A 79 -21.38 8.12 -24.86
N GLY A 80 -22.14 9.08 -24.32
CA GLY A 80 -23.60 9.00 -24.20
C GLY A 80 -24.10 8.52 -22.84
N ASP A 81 -23.21 8.02 -21.98
CA ASP A 81 -23.57 7.63 -20.62
C ASP A 81 -23.76 8.84 -19.69
N GLN A 82 -24.62 8.67 -18.69
CA GLN A 82 -24.81 9.66 -17.64
C GLN A 82 -23.79 9.45 -16.51
N ALA A 83 -22.94 10.46 -16.29
CA ALA A 83 -22.05 10.57 -15.14
C ALA A 83 -22.73 11.34 -14.00
N TRP A 84 -22.51 10.91 -12.76
CA TRP A 84 -23.05 11.57 -11.57
C TRP A 84 -21.98 12.44 -10.91
N PRO A 85 -22.33 13.63 -10.39
CA PRO A 85 -21.40 14.44 -9.62
C PRO A 85 -20.79 13.65 -8.46
N GLY A 86 -19.46 13.65 -8.36
CA GLY A 86 -18.72 12.91 -7.34
C GLY A 86 -18.52 11.41 -7.64
N GLY A 87 -19.07 10.88 -8.73
CA GLY A 87 -18.81 9.52 -9.17
C GLY A 87 -17.44 9.37 -9.82
N THR A 88 -16.74 8.27 -9.51
CA THR A 88 -15.47 7.92 -10.16
C THR A 88 -15.75 7.31 -11.54
N LEU A 89 -15.19 7.92 -12.60
CA LEU A 89 -15.39 7.46 -13.98
C LEU A 89 -14.26 6.54 -14.46
N ALA A 90 -13.06 6.81 -14.00
CA ALA A 90 -11.86 6.12 -14.41
C ALA A 90 -10.79 6.23 -13.33
N GLU A 91 -9.83 5.31 -13.38
CA GLU A 91 -8.65 5.30 -12.54
C GLU A 91 -7.39 5.39 -13.41
N ILE A 92 -6.38 6.05 -12.88
CA ILE A 92 -5.09 6.22 -13.53
C ILE A 92 -4.04 5.72 -12.55
N PRO A 93 -3.61 4.44 -12.67
CA PRO A 93 -2.62 3.90 -11.77
C PRO A 93 -1.26 4.59 -11.95
N ASP A 94 -0.63 4.92 -10.82
CA ASP A 94 0.76 5.37 -10.80
C ASP A 94 1.70 4.17 -10.98
N LEU A 95 2.48 4.17 -12.07
CA LEU A 95 3.47 3.14 -12.37
C LEU A 95 4.84 3.45 -11.74
N GLY A 96 5.05 4.64 -11.20
CA GLY A 96 6.29 5.07 -10.56
C GLY A 96 6.42 4.63 -9.11
N THR A 97 5.31 4.34 -8.43
CA THR A 97 5.28 3.93 -7.02
C THR A 97 4.59 2.58 -6.84
N LEU A 98 5.14 1.53 -7.46
CA LEU A 98 4.62 0.19 -7.29
C LEU A 98 4.98 -0.38 -5.92
N GLU A 99 4.04 -1.12 -5.34
CA GLU A 99 4.24 -1.88 -4.11
C GLU A 99 3.73 -3.31 -4.28
N MET A 100 4.40 -4.24 -3.60
CA MET A 100 3.93 -5.60 -3.44
C MET A 100 3.13 -5.68 -2.14
N GLU A 101 1.89 -6.12 -2.25
CA GLU A 101 1.06 -6.47 -1.11
C GLU A 101 1.08 -8.00 -0.94
N ALA A 102 1.37 -8.47 0.28
CA ALA A 102 1.20 -9.88 0.63
C ALA A 102 0.33 -10.06 1.87
N LYS A 103 -0.43 -11.16 1.87
CA LYS A 103 -1.17 -11.64 3.02
C LYS A 103 -0.19 -12.34 3.98
N VAL A 104 -0.27 -12.00 5.26
CA VAL A 104 0.54 -12.60 6.33
C VAL A 104 -0.39 -13.18 7.38
N GLU A 105 -0.20 -14.45 7.70
CA GLU A 105 -0.96 -15.12 8.74
C GLU A 105 -0.69 -14.53 10.13
N GLU A 106 -1.66 -14.63 11.02
CA GLU A 106 -1.57 -14.09 12.39
C GLU A 106 -0.38 -14.68 13.18
N ILE A 107 -0.08 -15.96 12.97
CA ILE A 107 1.04 -16.68 13.63
C ILE A 107 2.39 -16.04 13.26
N ASP A 108 2.49 -15.51 12.03
CA ASP A 108 3.73 -15.02 11.45
C ASP A 108 3.94 -13.53 11.67
N ARG A 109 2.86 -12.82 12.02
CA ARG A 109 2.86 -11.38 12.27
C ARG A 109 3.88 -10.96 13.33
N SER A 110 4.05 -11.75 14.39
CA SER A 110 5.00 -11.45 15.48
C SER A 110 6.47 -11.50 15.03
N ARG A 111 6.75 -12.18 13.91
CA ARG A 111 8.10 -12.43 13.41
C ARG A 111 8.58 -11.36 12.45
N ILE A 112 7.65 -10.62 11.83
CA ILE A 112 7.96 -9.61 10.82
C ILE A 112 7.77 -8.19 11.36
N ALA A 113 8.63 -7.27 10.92
CA ALA A 113 8.54 -5.85 11.28
C ALA A 113 8.80 -4.97 10.07
N ALA A 114 8.31 -3.72 10.13
CA ALA A 114 8.67 -2.70 9.17
C ALA A 114 10.19 -2.50 9.18
N GLY A 115 10.79 -2.36 7.99
CA GLY A 115 12.24 -2.25 7.81
C GLY A 115 12.98 -3.57 7.62
N ASN A 116 12.34 -4.74 7.82
CA ASN A 116 12.94 -6.03 7.47
C ASN A 116 13.35 -6.05 6.00
N GLU A 117 14.48 -6.68 5.68
CA GLU A 117 14.89 -6.90 4.29
C GLU A 117 13.91 -7.86 3.62
N VAL A 118 13.48 -7.52 2.40
CA VAL A 118 12.51 -8.28 1.64
C VAL A 118 13.02 -8.47 0.22
N ARG A 119 12.79 -9.65 -0.34
CA ARG A 119 12.98 -9.92 -1.76
C ARG A 119 11.62 -10.13 -2.42
N VAL A 120 11.21 -9.20 -3.27
CA VAL A 120 9.97 -9.30 -4.04
C VAL A 120 10.23 -10.04 -5.34
N ARG A 121 9.35 -10.99 -5.68
CA ARG A 121 9.35 -11.77 -6.92
C ARG A 121 7.97 -11.69 -7.57
N VAL A 122 7.92 -11.61 -8.89
CA VAL A 122 6.67 -11.50 -9.66
C VAL A 122 6.56 -12.73 -10.55
N ASP A 123 5.42 -13.41 -10.54
CA ASP A 123 5.27 -14.74 -11.17
C ASP A 123 5.49 -14.68 -12.69
N SER A 124 5.13 -13.56 -13.29
CA SER A 124 5.30 -13.29 -14.72
C SER A 124 6.72 -12.91 -15.13
N LEU A 125 7.60 -12.56 -14.17
CA LEU A 125 8.98 -12.16 -14.37
C LEU A 125 9.90 -12.87 -13.35
N PRO A 126 9.99 -14.20 -13.39
CA PRO A 126 10.70 -14.99 -12.38
C PRO A 126 12.21 -14.72 -12.35
N GLU A 127 12.77 -14.16 -13.43
CA GLU A 127 14.17 -13.75 -13.52
C GLU A 127 14.49 -12.49 -12.71
N LEU A 128 13.46 -11.71 -12.36
CA LEU A 128 13.62 -10.47 -11.60
C LEU A 128 13.34 -10.68 -10.11
N ALA A 129 14.26 -10.18 -9.29
CA ALA A 129 14.08 -10.08 -7.86
C ALA A 129 14.38 -8.65 -7.40
N PHE A 130 13.44 -8.02 -6.72
CA PHE A 130 13.60 -6.67 -6.20
C PHE A 130 13.98 -6.74 -4.73
N ALA A 131 15.22 -6.35 -4.43
CA ALA A 131 15.67 -6.19 -3.06
C ALA A 131 15.09 -4.87 -2.51
N THR A 132 14.28 -4.98 -1.46
CA THR A 132 13.63 -3.84 -0.83
C THR A 132 13.50 -4.07 0.69
N LYS A 133 12.78 -3.19 1.36
CA LYS A 133 12.40 -3.34 2.76
C LYS A 133 10.89 -3.35 2.89
N LEU A 134 10.43 -3.97 3.97
CA LEU A 134 9.02 -3.92 4.33
C LEU A 134 8.64 -2.49 4.72
N SER A 135 7.77 -1.87 3.95
CA SER A 135 7.26 -0.51 4.19
C SER A 135 6.39 -0.45 5.44
N GLY A 136 5.60 -1.51 5.67
CA GLY A 136 4.70 -1.57 6.82
C GLY A 136 3.84 -2.82 6.81
N ILE A 137 3.14 -3.02 7.92
CA ILE A 137 2.16 -4.09 8.10
C ILE A 137 0.89 -3.43 8.63
N SER A 138 -0.25 -3.78 8.05
CA SER A 138 -1.56 -3.32 8.52
C SER A 138 -1.73 -3.58 10.02
N PRO A 139 -2.25 -2.63 10.80
CA PRO A 139 -2.53 -2.85 12.21
C PRO A 139 -3.73 -3.76 12.45
N LEU A 140 -4.64 -3.83 11.46
CA LEU A 140 -5.85 -4.64 11.52
C LEU A 140 -5.73 -5.83 10.57
N THR A 141 -6.27 -6.97 11.01
CA THR A 141 -6.47 -8.12 10.16
C THR A 141 -7.65 -7.89 9.21
N GLN A 142 -7.60 -8.53 8.05
CA GLN A 142 -8.72 -8.62 7.14
C GLN A 142 -9.17 -10.07 7.03
N ILE A 143 -10.48 -10.26 7.21
CA ILE A 143 -11.13 -11.55 7.01
C ILE A 143 -11.26 -11.77 5.51
N THR A 144 -10.60 -12.82 5.03
CA THR A 144 -10.83 -13.34 3.68
C THR A 144 -11.98 -14.34 3.75
N TYR A 145 -13.07 -14.04 3.06
CA TYR A 145 -14.26 -14.90 3.01
C TYR A 145 -14.15 -16.04 1.97
N GLU A 146 -12.98 -16.21 1.35
CA GLU A 146 -12.66 -17.43 0.60
C GLU A 146 -12.51 -18.59 1.57
N TRP A 147 -13.02 -19.77 1.20
CA TRP A 147 -12.97 -20.94 2.06
C TRP A 147 -11.58 -21.61 1.95
N PRO A 148 -10.88 -21.89 3.07
CA PRO A 148 -11.27 -21.67 4.46
C PRO A 148 -11.14 -20.21 4.89
N ILE A 149 -12.14 -19.74 5.66
CA ILE A 149 -12.14 -18.37 6.19
C ILE A 149 -10.87 -18.16 7.00
N SER A 150 -10.07 -17.16 6.60
CA SER A 150 -8.80 -16.83 7.23
C SER A 150 -8.72 -15.35 7.55
N SER A 151 -8.06 -15.03 8.67
CA SER A 151 -7.77 -13.67 9.10
C SER A 151 -6.31 -13.39 8.84
N ASN A 152 -6.02 -12.45 7.93
CA ASN A 152 -4.64 -12.16 7.50
C ASN A 152 -4.32 -10.67 7.69
N PHE A 153 -3.09 -10.37 8.07
CA PHE A 153 -2.54 -9.03 7.96
C PHE A 153 -2.10 -8.76 6.53
N ARG A 154 -2.10 -7.50 6.11
CA ARG A 154 -1.47 -7.06 4.85
C ARG A 154 -0.09 -6.50 5.14
N ALA A 155 0.92 -6.98 4.44
CA ALA A 155 2.28 -6.48 4.49
C ALA A 155 2.62 -5.83 3.14
N TYR A 156 3.30 -4.69 3.19
CA TYR A 156 3.59 -3.89 2.00
C TYR A 156 5.09 -3.73 1.82
N ALA A 157 5.58 -3.92 0.60
CA ALA A 157 6.97 -3.73 0.22
C ALA A 157 7.05 -2.84 -1.04
N ARG A 158 7.59 -1.63 -0.89
CA ARG A 158 7.72 -0.66 -1.99
C ARG A 158 8.81 -1.11 -2.97
N ILE A 159 8.56 -0.96 -4.26
CA ILE A 159 9.55 -1.23 -5.31
C ILE A 159 10.08 0.13 -5.79
N ASP A 160 11.28 0.52 -5.34
CA ASP A 160 11.83 1.85 -5.63
C ASP A 160 12.22 2.04 -7.10
N LYS A 161 12.60 0.95 -7.78
CA LYS A 161 13.00 0.94 -9.19
C LYS A 161 12.19 -0.12 -9.93
N PRO A 162 10.92 0.13 -10.22
CA PRO A 162 10.09 -0.85 -10.92
C PRO A 162 10.60 -1.06 -12.34
N ASP A 163 10.64 -2.32 -12.78
CA ASP A 163 10.91 -2.65 -14.19
C ASP A 163 9.75 -2.13 -15.07
N PRO A 164 10.02 -1.53 -16.25
CA PRO A 164 8.97 -1.02 -17.14
C PRO A 164 7.94 -2.04 -17.61
N ARG A 165 8.17 -3.34 -17.42
CA ARG A 165 7.23 -4.43 -17.71
C ARG A 165 6.23 -4.67 -16.59
N LEU A 166 6.50 -4.18 -15.37
CA LEU A 166 5.58 -4.34 -14.24
C LEU A 166 4.29 -3.54 -14.45
N ARG A 167 3.16 -4.16 -14.12
CA ARG A 167 1.84 -3.55 -14.15
C ARG A 167 1.12 -3.82 -12.84
N PRO A 168 0.31 -2.87 -12.34
CA PRO A 168 -0.61 -3.13 -11.24
C PRO A 168 -1.51 -4.34 -11.53
N GLY A 169 -1.80 -5.13 -10.49
CA GLY A 169 -2.62 -6.34 -10.60
C GLY A 169 -1.86 -7.60 -11.04
N MET A 170 -0.54 -7.53 -11.27
CA MET A 170 0.29 -8.73 -11.45
C MET A 170 0.43 -9.50 -10.13
N ASN A 171 0.45 -10.83 -10.22
CA ASN A 171 0.67 -11.72 -9.09
C ASN A 171 2.17 -11.93 -8.82
N GLY A 172 2.48 -12.17 -7.55
CA GLY A 172 3.83 -12.46 -7.08
C GLY A 172 3.87 -12.77 -5.60
N GLY A 173 5.07 -12.79 -5.05
CA GLY A 173 5.32 -13.04 -3.64
C GLY A 173 6.49 -12.22 -3.12
N MET A 174 6.65 -12.25 -1.81
CA MET A 174 7.80 -11.62 -1.16
C MET A 174 8.40 -12.54 -0.10
N ASP A 175 9.72 -12.66 -0.12
CA ASP A 175 10.48 -13.38 0.91
C ASP A 175 10.98 -12.38 1.94
N VAL A 176 10.44 -12.45 3.16
CA VAL A 176 10.84 -11.57 4.27
C VAL A 176 11.99 -12.22 5.04
N VAL A 177 13.11 -11.52 5.14
CA VAL A 177 14.25 -11.96 5.95
C VAL A 177 13.96 -11.65 7.42
N VAL A 178 13.62 -12.69 8.16
CA VAL A 178 13.20 -12.61 9.58
C VAL A 178 14.39 -12.58 10.53
N ASN A 179 15.42 -13.39 10.22
CA ASN A 179 16.64 -13.50 10.99
C ASN A 179 17.79 -13.83 10.05
N ARG A 180 18.98 -13.28 10.32
CA ARG A 180 20.21 -13.59 9.60
C ARG A 180 21.28 -14.00 10.62
N LEU A 181 21.54 -15.29 10.69
CA LEU A 181 22.66 -15.83 11.45
C LEU A 181 23.92 -15.75 10.60
N LYS A 182 24.93 -15.03 11.08
CA LYS A 182 26.26 -14.95 10.46
C LYS A 182 27.21 -15.89 11.20
N ASP A 183 28.18 -16.43 10.46
CA ASP A 183 29.28 -17.23 11.03
C ASP A 183 28.82 -18.45 11.85
N VAL A 184 27.73 -19.10 11.40
CA VAL A 184 27.19 -20.33 12.00
C VAL A 184 27.43 -21.52 11.10
N LEU A 185 27.57 -22.70 11.70
CA LEU A 185 27.69 -23.95 10.94
C LEU A 185 26.29 -24.45 10.58
N SER A 186 26.07 -24.66 9.29
CA SER A 186 24.85 -25.31 8.78
C SER A 186 25.13 -26.77 8.50
N ILE A 187 24.27 -27.66 8.99
CA ILE A 187 24.28 -29.08 8.68
C ILE A 187 22.95 -29.49 8.04
N PRO A 188 22.91 -30.53 7.18
CA PRO A 188 21.65 -31.08 6.70
C PRO A 188 20.76 -31.51 7.86
N ALA A 189 19.45 -31.26 7.79
CA ALA A 189 18.53 -31.55 8.90
C ALA A 189 18.53 -33.02 9.32
N ARG A 190 18.75 -33.93 8.36
CA ARG A 190 18.90 -35.38 8.58
C ARG A 190 20.14 -35.80 9.36
N ALA A 191 21.13 -34.92 9.53
CA ALA A 191 22.35 -35.19 10.29
C ALA A 191 22.21 -34.90 11.79
N LEU A 192 21.09 -34.31 12.22
CA LEU A 192 20.78 -34.07 13.62
C LEU A 192 19.96 -35.23 14.18
N PHE A 193 20.49 -35.87 15.23
CA PHE A 193 19.85 -36.96 15.96
C PHE A 193 19.47 -36.50 17.36
N ALA A 194 18.59 -37.25 18.03
CA ALA A 194 18.19 -36.97 19.40
C ALA A 194 18.41 -38.20 20.27
N VAL A 195 19.39 -38.14 21.19
CA VAL A 195 19.67 -39.22 22.14
C VAL A 195 19.29 -38.75 23.54
N HIS A 196 18.35 -39.44 24.17
CA HIS A 196 17.75 -39.05 25.46
C HIS A 196 17.24 -37.59 25.49
N GLY A 197 16.65 -37.13 24.39
CA GLY A 197 16.10 -35.78 24.26
C GLY A 197 17.14 -34.67 24.02
N ARG A 198 18.43 -35.01 23.89
CA ARG A 198 19.49 -34.05 23.58
C ARG A 198 19.87 -34.08 22.09
N PRO A 199 19.95 -32.91 21.43
CA PRO A 199 20.41 -32.83 20.04
C PRO A 199 21.89 -33.21 19.91
N ILE A 200 22.17 -34.22 19.11
CA ILE A 200 23.54 -34.70 18.84
C ILE A 200 23.80 -34.83 17.34
N VAL A 201 25.08 -34.77 16.97
CA VAL A 201 25.58 -35.12 15.64
C VAL A 201 26.66 -36.18 15.77
N TYR A 202 26.76 -37.06 14.77
CA TYR A 202 27.84 -38.05 14.72
C TYR A 202 28.98 -37.52 13.85
N LEU A 203 30.12 -37.23 14.47
CA LEU A 203 31.33 -36.83 13.75
C LEU A 203 32.07 -38.06 13.24
N ALA A 204 32.44 -38.07 11.96
CA ALA A 204 33.25 -39.12 11.37
C ALA A 204 34.73 -38.94 11.76
N GLU A 205 35.26 -39.86 12.57
CA GLU A 205 36.66 -39.94 12.96
C GLU A 205 37.27 -41.23 12.41
N ALA A 206 38.10 -41.15 11.35
CA ALA A 206 38.85 -42.25 10.72
C ALA A 206 38.08 -43.56 10.43
N GLN A 207 37.73 -44.34 11.45
CA GLN A 207 37.03 -45.63 11.39
C GLN A 207 35.84 -45.73 12.37
N ARG A 208 35.44 -44.64 13.02
CA ARG A 208 34.37 -44.61 14.02
C ARG A 208 33.56 -43.32 13.94
N TYR A 209 32.35 -43.37 14.50
CA TYR A 209 31.50 -42.21 14.65
C TYR A 209 31.43 -41.81 16.12
N ARG A 210 31.72 -40.55 16.41
CA ARG A 210 31.66 -40.00 17.76
C ARG A 210 30.40 -39.14 17.92
N PRO A 211 29.48 -39.46 18.85
CA PRO A 211 28.36 -38.59 19.15
C PRO A 211 28.86 -37.33 19.87
N VAL A 212 28.45 -36.16 19.39
CA VAL A 212 28.74 -34.86 19.99
C VAL A 212 27.43 -34.10 20.16
N GLU A 213 27.18 -33.64 21.38
CA GLU A 213 26.04 -32.76 21.67
C GLU A 213 26.25 -31.39 21.03
N VAL A 214 25.20 -30.88 20.39
CA VAL A 214 25.25 -29.60 19.66
C VAL A 214 24.13 -28.68 20.11
N GLN A 215 24.37 -27.37 20.07
CA GLN A 215 23.33 -26.39 20.30
C GLN A 215 22.64 -26.05 18.98
N VAL A 216 21.33 -26.22 18.91
CA VAL A 216 20.53 -25.80 17.75
C VAL A 216 20.23 -24.30 17.85
N LEU A 217 20.67 -23.54 16.86
CA LEU A 217 20.47 -22.09 16.77
C LEU A 217 19.25 -21.73 15.92
N ALA A 218 19.06 -22.41 14.80
CA ALA A 218 17.89 -22.29 13.94
C ALA A 218 17.69 -23.57 13.13
N ARG A 219 16.46 -23.80 12.67
CA ARG A 219 16.12 -24.93 11.81
C ARG A 219 15.22 -24.49 10.67
N ASN A 220 15.49 -25.01 9.48
CA ASN A 220 14.54 -25.04 8.38
C ASN A 220 14.37 -26.52 7.93
N PRO A 221 13.51 -26.83 6.94
CA PRO A 221 13.27 -28.21 6.53
C PRO A 221 14.51 -28.97 6.03
N ASP A 222 15.47 -28.26 5.42
CA ASP A 222 16.60 -28.87 4.73
C ASP A 222 17.89 -28.84 5.56
N GLU A 223 18.05 -27.80 6.39
CA GLU A 223 19.26 -27.43 7.10
C GLU A 223 18.98 -26.95 8.53
N ILE A 224 19.97 -27.16 9.39
CA ILE A 224 19.96 -26.75 10.79
C ILE A 224 21.25 -26.01 11.09
N ALA A 225 21.12 -24.78 11.60
CA ALA A 225 22.23 -24.00 12.11
C ALA A 225 22.56 -24.48 13.53
N ILE A 226 23.82 -24.88 13.74
CA ILE A 226 24.30 -25.44 15.01
C ILE A 226 25.57 -24.76 15.50
N ALA A 227 25.82 -24.88 16.80
CA ALA A 227 27.09 -24.58 17.45
C ALA A 227 27.59 -25.78 18.26
N GLY A 228 28.90 -25.84 18.51
CA GLY A 228 29.52 -26.88 19.34
C GLY A 228 30.46 -27.84 18.61
N ILE A 229 30.66 -27.67 17.30
CA ILE A 229 31.64 -28.45 16.52
C ILE A 229 32.55 -27.53 15.68
N PRO A 230 33.78 -27.96 15.33
CA PRO A 230 34.66 -27.22 14.44
C PRO A 230 34.13 -27.15 13.00
N ALA A 231 34.41 -26.05 12.31
CA ALA A 231 34.15 -25.93 10.87
C ALA A 231 34.93 -26.99 10.06
N GLY A 232 34.30 -27.54 9.02
CA GLY A 232 34.89 -28.59 8.19
C GLY A 232 34.77 -30.01 8.76
N SER A 233 34.11 -30.18 9.90
CA SER A 233 33.86 -31.51 10.48
C SER A 233 32.87 -32.31 9.60
N MET A 234 33.19 -33.58 9.35
CA MET A 234 32.32 -34.48 8.60
C MET A 234 31.26 -35.09 9.52
N VAL A 235 29.98 -34.87 9.20
CA VAL A 235 28.83 -35.41 9.96
C VAL A 235 28.18 -36.59 9.24
N ALA A 236 27.73 -37.59 9.99
CA ALA A 236 26.94 -38.69 9.43
C ALA A 236 25.52 -38.24 9.08
N LEU A 237 25.00 -38.67 7.93
CA LEU A 237 23.64 -38.39 7.48
C LEU A 237 22.61 -39.42 7.95
N THR A 238 23.10 -40.55 8.46
CA THR A 238 22.33 -41.68 8.96
C THR A 238 22.90 -42.07 10.31
N GLU A 239 22.05 -42.48 11.24
CA GLU A 239 22.50 -42.96 12.54
C GLU A 239 23.40 -44.19 12.31
N PRO A 240 24.67 -44.15 12.74
CA PRO A 240 25.55 -45.29 12.58
C PRO A 240 25.02 -46.45 13.41
N GLU A 241 24.78 -47.60 12.80
CA GLU A 241 24.37 -48.80 13.53
C GLU A 241 25.40 -49.10 14.64
N ALA A 242 24.92 -49.17 15.88
CA ALA A 242 25.70 -49.78 16.95
C ALA A 242 25.94 -51.24 16.56
N LYS A 243 27.12 -51.55 16.03
CA LYS A 243 27.57 -52.94 15.86
C LYS A 243 27.61 -53.60 17.24
N GLY A 244 26.49 -54.18 17.67
CA GLY A 244 26.40 -54.82 18.97
C GLY A 244 25.02 -54.90 19.59
N GLN A 245 23.94 -55.13 18.83
CA GLN A 245 22.79 -55.84 19.40
C GLN A 245 21.99 -56.51 18.28
N LYS A 246 22.17 -57.83 18.19
CA LYS A 246 21.31 -58.75 17.46
C LYS A 246 21.02 -59.90 18.42
N PRO A 247 19.85 -60.50 18.25
CA PRO A 247 18.59 -60.19 18.94
C PRO A 247 18.54 -60.67 20.40
#